data_AF-G9ZQ15-F1
#
_entry.id   AF-G9ZQ15-F1
#
_cell.length_a   1.000
_cell.length_b   1.000
_cell.length_c   1.000
_cell.angle_alpha   90.00
_cell.angle_beta   90.00
_cell.angle_gamma   90.00
#
_symmetry.space_group_name_H-M   'P 1'
#
loop_
_entity.id
_entity.type
_entity.pdbx_description
1 polymer ?
#
loop_
_entity_poly.entity_id
_entity_poly.type
_entity_poly.pdbx_seq_one_letter_code
_entity_poly.pdbx_strand_id
1 'polypeptide(L)' 'KPKQGESFTLPKKWSSKTLGKTAIKALVTKGKTSKLKGFKSKKGKSFDAKLKLDGHKLSFDFD' A
#
# COMPACT_ATOMS: atom_id res chain seq x y z
N LYS A 1 -18.03 -9.12 0.88
CA LYS A 1 -17.00 -10.06 1.42
C LYS A 1 -15.95 -10.23 0.33
N PRO A 2 -14.72 -9.72 0.47
CA PRO A 2 -13.72 -9.88 -0.58
C PRO A 2 -13.42 -11.38 -0.74
N LYS A 3 -13.56 -11.87 -1.97
CA LYS A 3 -13.35 -13.28 -2.32
C LYS A 3 -11.88 -13.62 -2.12
N GLN A 4 -11.66 -14.58 -1.24
CA GLN A 4 -10.45 -15.37 -1.09
C GLN A 4 -10.01 -15.88 -2.47
N GLY A 5 -8.84 -15.44 -2.98
CA GLY A 5 -8.22 -16.12 -4.13
C GLY A 5 -7.42 -15.27 -5.12
N GLU A 6 -7.48 -13.94 -5.11
CA GLU A 6 -6.69 -13.16 -6.07
C GLU A 6 -5.36 -12.73 -5.42
N SER A 7 -4.26 -13.31 -5.92
CA SER A 7 -2.88 -13.12 -5.46
C SER A 7 -2.39 -11.70 -5.70
N PHE A 8 -2.93 -10.69 -4.99
CA PHE A 8 -2.25 -9.40 -4.96
C PHE A 8 -0.91 -9.66 -4.25
N THR A 9 0.17 -9.59 -5.01
CA THR A 9 1.51 -9.83 -4.47
C THR A 9 1.93 -8.51 -3.85
N LEU A 10 1.70 -8.34 -2.55
CA LEU A 10 2.34 -7.25 -1.81
C LEU A 10 3.83 -7.59 -1.75
N PRO A 11 4.70 -6.90 -2.51
CA PRO A 11 6.12 -7.12 -2.34
C PRO A 11 6.49 -6.75 -0.91
N LYS A 12 7.39 -7.55 -0.33
CA LYS A 12 7.93 -7.33 1.02
C LYS A 12 8.48 -5.90 1.21
N LYS A 13 8.86 -5.25 0.12
CA LYS A 13 9.26 -3.84 0.01
C LYS A 13 8.45 -3.16 -1.10
N TRP A 14 7.66 -2.13 -0.76
CA TRP A 14 6.97 -1.25 -1.71
C TRP A 14 7.59 0.14 -1.62
N SER A 15 8.16 0.65 -2.72
CA SER A 15 8.80 1.97 -2.77
C SER A 15 9.89 2.17 -1.71
N SER A 16 10.79 1.19 -1.59
CA SER A 16 11.83 1.09 -0.57
C SER A 16 11.34 1.08 0.88
N LYS A 17 10.04 0.89 1.12
CA LYS A 17 9.45 0.82 2.46
C LYS A 17 8.84 -0.55 2.73
N THR A 18 9.08 -1.07 3.93
CA THR A 18 8.39 -2.27 4.43
C THR A 18 6.98 -1.87 4.84
N LEU A 19 5.97 -2.51 4.27
CA LEU A 19 4.58 -2.30 4.69
C LEU A 19 4.34 -3.03 6.00
N GLY A 20 4.03 -2.27 7.05
CA GLY A 20 3.72 -2.83 8.37
C GLY A 20 2.45 -3.67 8.32
N LYS A 21 2.38 -4.72 9.15
CA LYS A 21 1.22 -5.64 9.23
C LYS A 21 -0.12 -4.91 9.34
N THR A 22 -0.17 -3.81 10.10
CA THR A 22 -1.36 -2.96 10.26
C THR A 22 -1.82 -2.34 8.94
N ALA A 23 -0.89 -1.83 8.14
CA ALA A 23 -1.19 -1.24 6.83
C ALA A 23 -1.69 -2.31 5.85
N ILE A 24 -1.03 -3.47 5.84
CA ILE A 24 -1.46 -4.62 5.04
C ILE A 24 -2.88 -5.04 5.43
N LYS A 25 -3.14 -5.19 6.73
CA LYS A 25 -4.46 -5.54 7.25
C LYS A 25 -5.50 -4.51 6.82
N ALA A 26 -5.19 -3.21 6.89
CA ALA A 26 -6.08 -2.15 6.43
C ALA A 26 -6.34 -2.20 4.91
N LEU A 27 -5.33 -2.49 4.08
CA LEU A 27 -5.52 -2.69 2.63
C LEU A 27 -6.43 -3.87 2.32
N VAL A 28 -6.21 -5.01 2.96
CA VAL A 28 -7.00 -6.22 2.72
C VAL A 28 -8.44 -6.08 3.24
N THR A 29 -8.62 -5.36 4.35
CA THR A 29 -9.95 -5.21 4.98
C THR A 29 -10.75 -4.03 4.45
N LYS A 30 -10.13 -2.86 4.29
CA LYS A 30 -10.76 -1.60 3.89
C LYS A 30 -10.50 -1.22 2.43
N GLY A 31 -9.56 -1.88 1.75
CA GLY A 31 -9.11 -1.45 0.42
C GLY A 31 -8.22 -0.20 0.43
N LYS A 32 -7.84 0.32 1.61
CA LYS A 32 -6.98 1.51 1.75
C LYS A 32 -6.23 1.53 3.08
N THR A 33 -5.05 2.15 3.11
CA THR A 33 -4.29 2.44 4.33
C THR A 33 -4.51 3.86 4.81
N SER A 34 -4.16 4.10 6.06
CA SER A 34 -3.87 5.44 6.56
C SER A 34 -2.64 6.04 5.86
N LYS A 35 -2.43 7.35 6.00
CA LYS A 35 -1.27 8.07 5.45
C LYS A 35 0.02 7.44 5.99
N LEU A 36 0.77 6.83 5.09
CA LEU A 36 2.04 6.15 5.38
C LEU A 36 3.17 7.11 5.02
N LYS A 37 4.06 7.36 6.00
CA LYS A 37 5.19 8.28 5.82
C LYS A 37 6.46 7.61 5.34
N GLY A 38 7.30 8.32 4.59
CA GLY A 38 8.63 7.80 4.22
C GLY A 38 8.63 6.76 3.10
N PHE A 39 7.71 6.88 2.12
CA PHE A 39 7.91 6.23 0.83
C PHE A 39 9.02 6.93 0.07
N LYS A 40 9.89 6.16 -0.61
CA LYS A 40 10.95 6.73 -1.43
C LYS A 40 10.53 6.79 -2.88
N SER A 41 10.51 7.99 -3.44
CA SER A 41 10.27 8.20 -4.87
C SER A 41 11.47 7.74 -5.69
N LYS A 42 11.28 7.48 -7.00
CA LYS A 42 12.39 7.23 -7.94
C LYS A 42 13.46 8.34 -7.91
N LYS A 43 13.04 9.56 -7.58
CA LYS A 43 13.90 10.75 -7.41
C LYS A 43 14.66 10.80 -6.07
N GLY A 44 14.58 9.76 -5.23
CA GLY A 44 15.24 9.70 -3.92
C GLY A 44 14.56 10.46 -2.79
N LYS A 45 13.53 11.27 -3.09
CA LYS A 45 12.76 12.02 -2.09
C LYS A 45 11.84 11.11 -1.29
N SER A 46 11.83 11.30 0.03
CA SER A 46 10.84 10.70 0.91
C SER A 46 9.52 11.47 0.81
N PHE A 47 8.40 10.76 0.70
CA PHE A 47 7.08 11.37 0.65
C PHE A 47 6.08 10.53 1.45
N ASP A 48 4.98 11.19 1.83
CA ASP A 48 3.92 10.61 2.61
C ASP A 48 2.69 10.44 1.72
N ALA A 49 2.15 9.23 1.64
CA ALA A 49 0.98 8.92 0.80
C ALA A 49 0.11 7.88 1.50
N LYS A 50 -1.17 7.80 1.16
CA LYS A 50 -2.01 6.65 1.48
C LYS A 50 -1.78 5.61 0.38
N LEU A 51 -1.97 4.33 0.70
CA LEU A 51 -2.05 3.28 -0.30
C LEU A 51 -3.51 2.89 -0.47
N LYS A 52 -3.95 2.78 -1.70
CA LYS A 52 -5.27 2.26 -2.07
C LYS A 52 -5.08 0.97 -2.85
N LEU A 53 -5.90 -0.02 -2.54
CA LEU A 53 -6.03 -1.24 -3.30
C LEU A 53 -7.17 -1.04 -4.29
N ASP A 54 -6.83 -0.87 -5.56
CA ASP A 54 -7.79 -0.71 -6.65
C ASP A 54 -7.90 -2.06 -7.38
N GLY A 55 -8.90 -2.85 -7.01
CA GLY A 55 -9.00 -4.25 -7.42
C GLY A 55 -7.78 -5.05 -6.94
N HIS A 56 -6.82 -5.26 -7.84
CA HIS A 56 -5.57 -5.99 -7.59
C HIS A 56 -4.31 -5.12 -7.67
N LYS A 57 -4.46 -3.80 -7.89
CA LYS A 57 -3.33 -2.88 -8.05
C LYS A 57 -3.20 -1.95 -6.85
N LEU A 58 -2.00 -1.87 -6.30
CA LEU A 58 -1.65 -0.88 -5.29
C LEU A 58 -1.35 0.45 -5.97
N SER A 59 -2.08 1.48 -5.56
CA SER A 59 -1.94 2.84 -6.04
C SER A 59 -1.65 3.78 -4.87
N PHE A 60 -0.82 4.79 -5.12
CA PHE A 60 -0.62 5.87 -4.16
C PHE A 60 -1.79 6.85 -4.24
N ASP A 61 -2.32 7.18 -3.07
CA ASP A 61 -3.43 8.10 -2.89
C ASP A 61 -2.88 9.29 -2.08
N PHE A 62 -2.73 10.44 -2.74
CA PHE A 62 -2.12 11.66 -2.18
C PHE A 62 -3.15 12.65 -1.63
N ASP A 63 -4.42 12.22 -1.55
CA ASP A 63 -5.53 12.97 -0.97
C ASP A 63 -5.24 13.43 0.48
#